data_AF-A0A428UPT9-F1
#
_entry.id   AF-A0A428UPT9-F1
#
_cell.length_a   1.000
_cell.length_b   1.000
_cell.length_c   1.000
_cell.angle_alpha   90.00
_cell.angle_beta   90.00
_cell.angle_gamma   90.00
#
_symmetry.space_group_name_H-M   'P 1'
#
loop_
_entity.id
_entity.type
_entity.pdbx_description
1 polymer ?
#
loop_
_entity_poly.entity_id
_entity_poly.type
_entity_poly.pdbx_seq_one_letter_code
_entity_poly.pdbx_strand_id
1 'polypeptide(L)'
;MLLFSSLNYPGGDALRAVYAISRDDPSPIVDVHADVLTCMTGLTLFGQNPLGYPIAFPISPEPEATSPVLLFDKTEKGDQLLWQSFWERFDYVLTEDPNKVLGEWQVLGVVMGYDGIEILKPGSPAAGEGDAGQEEERVLGLGARIAAIRGFIRKYTGGWWIGPRMSPRIRILNQGK
;
A
#
# COMPACT_ATOMS: atom_id res chain seq x y z
N MET A 1 -16.35 -10.62 -1.87
CA MET A 1 -15.52 -11.15 -0.76
C MET A 1 -16.01 -10.57 0.55
N LEU A 2 -15.98 -11.36 1.63
CA LEU A 2 -16.31 -10.87 2.97
C LEU A 2 -15.22 -9.88 3.43
N LEU A 3 -15.63 -8.76 4.03
CA LEU A 3 -14.73 -7.65 4.44
C LEU A 3 -13.54 -8.13 5.29
N PHE A 4 -13.78 -9.09 6.18
CA PHE A 4 -12.73 -9.67 7.03
C PHE A 4 -11.69 -10.48 6.25
N SER A 5 -12.13 -11.22 5.23
CA SER A 5 -11.21 -12.02 4.42
C SER A 5 -10.26 -11.11 3.62
N SER A 6 -10.76 -9.98 3.10
CA SER A 6 -9.93 -9.03 2.36
C SER A 6 -8.79 -8.40 3.18
N LEU A 7 -8.87 -8.38 4.51
CA LEU A 7 -7.80 -7.85 5.36
C LEU A 7 -6.51 -8.69 5.30
N ASN A 8 -6.58 -9.94 4.81
CA ASN A 8 -5.41 -10.81 4.60
C ASN A 8 -4.72 -10.57 3.24
N TYR A 9 -5.21 -9.63 2.44
CA TYR A 9 -4.71 -9.33 1.09
C TYR A 9 -4.21 -7.89 0.98
N PRO A 10 -3.21 -7.46 1.78
CA PRO A 10 -2.73 -6.09 1.78
C PRO A 10 -2.16 -5.66 0.42
N GLY A 11 -1.59 -6.56 -0.38
CA GLY A 11 -1.07 -6.23 -1.72
C GLY A 11 -2.14 -5.76 -2.70
N GLY A 12 -3.35 -6.34 -2.63
CA GLY A 12 -4.49 -5.87 -3.43
C GLY A 12 -5.02 -4.51 -2.97
N ASP A 13 -4.85 -4.17 -1.69
CA ASP A 13 -5.20 -2.86 -1.13
C ASP A 13 -4.11 -1.81 -1.44
N ALA A 14 -2.83 -2.19 -1.39
CA ALA A 14 -1.70 -1.38 -1.84
C ALA A 14 -1.79 -1.03 -3.32
N LEU A 15 -2.20 -1.98 -4.17
CA LEU A 15 -2.48 -1.72 -5.57
C LEU A 15 -3.56 -0.64 -5.75
N ARG A 16 -4.66 -0.73 -5.01
CA ARG A 16 -5.71 0.31 -5.06
C ARG A 16 -5.21 1.66 -4.56
N ALA A 17 -4.41 1.66 -3.50
CA ALA A 17 -3.87 2.87 -2.91
C ALA A 17 -2.88 3.56 -3.87
N VAL A 18 -1.97 2.83 -4.51
CA VAL A 18 -1.04 3.44 -5.48
C VAL A 18 -1.77 4.01 -6.68
N TYR A 19 -2.79 3.32 -7.22
CA TYR A 19 -3.64 3.87 -8.28
C TYR A 19 -4.37 5.16 -7.88
N ALA A 20 -4.79 5.27 -6.63
CA ALA A 20 -5.45 6.49 -6.14
C ALA A 20 -4.44 7.64 -5.95
N ILE A 21 -3.21 7.33 -5.54
CA ILE A 21 -2.13 8.29 -5.33
C ILE A 21 -1.59 8.81 -6.67
N SER A 22 -1.35 7.92 -7.63
CA SER A 22 -0.78 8.25 -8.94
C SER A 22 -1.77 8.87 -9.91
N ARG A 23 -3.03 9.06 -9.51
CA ARG A 23 -4.08 9.59 -10.39
C ARG A 23 -3.72 10.96 -10.98
N ASP A 24 -3.09 11.80 -10.17
CA ASP A 24 -2.69 13.16 -10.53
C ASP A 24 -1.22 13.24 -10.97
N ASP A 25 -0.57 12.09 -11.21
CA ASP A 25 0.80 12.05 -11.73
C ASP A 25 0.84 12.62 -13.15
N PRO A 26 1.75 13.57 -13.46
CA PRO A 26 1.86 14.14 -14.80
C PRO A 26 2.41 13.15 -15.83
N SER A 27 3.06 12.07 -15.38
CA SER A 27 3.67 11.08 -16.25
C SER A 27 2.59 10.15 -16.81
N PRO A 28 2.45 9.99 -18.13
CA PRO A 28 1.39 9.15 -18.70
C PRO A 28 1.65 7.64 -18.48
N ILE A 29 2.89 7.28 -18.18
CA ILE A 29 3.35 5.95 -17.77
C ILE A 29 4.11 6.13 -16.46
N VAL A 30 3.81 5.27 -15.50
CA VAL A 30 4.38 5.29 -14.15
C VAL A 30 4.99 3.92 -13.86
N ASP A 31 6.29 3.88 -13.55
CA ASP A 31 7.00 2.65 -13.24
C ASP A 31 6.92 2.36 -11.73
N VAL A 32 6.48 1.15 -11.37
CA VAL A 32 6.24 0.73 -9.99
C VAL A 32 6.99 -0.56 -9.69
N HIS A 33 7.82 -0.58 -8.65
CA HIS A 33 8.34 -1.83 -8.13
C HIS A 33 7.42 -2.39 -7.05
N ALA A 34 7.17 -3.70 -7.08
CA ALA A 34 6.38 -4.38 -6.06
C ALA A 34 7.13 -5.57 -5.47
N ASP A 35 7.25 -5.57 -4.15
CA ASP A 35 7.91 -6.62 -3.41
C ASP A 35 7.11 -7.93 -3.34
N VAL A 36 7.73 -8.94 -2.72
CA VAL A 36 7.16 -10.29 -2.59
C VAL A 36 5.83 -10.27 -1.87
N LEU A 37 5.72 -9.56 -0.75
CA LEU A 37 4.50 -9.56 0.05
C LEU A 37 3.35 -8.95 -0.75
N THR A 38 3.58 -7.83 -1.43
CA THR A 38 2.61 -7.21 -2.34
C THR A 38 2.18 -8.19 -3.44
N CYS A 39 3.14 -8.89 -4.05
CA CYS A 39 2.89 -9.87 -5.09
C CYS A 39 2.03 -11.05 -4.60
N MET A 40 2.37 -11.62 -3.45
CA MET A 40 1.69 -12.79 -2.89
C MET A 40 0.30 -12.48 -2.33
N THR A 41 0.00 -11.21 -2.07
CA THR A 41 -1.23 -10.80 -1.36
C THR A 41 -2.16 -9.89 -2.16
N GLY A 42 -2.06 -9.88 -3.48
CA GLY A 42 -3.14 -9.33 -4.33
C GLY A 42 -2.73 -8.54 -5.56
N LEU A 43 -1.43 -8.46 -5.90
CA LEU A 43 -0.98 -7.90 -7.17
C LEU A 43 -1.21 -8.88 -8.34
N THR A 44 -2.47 -8.97 -8.78
CA THR A 44 -2.90 -9.86 -9.87
C THR A 44 -2.76 -9.20 -11.25
N LEU A 45 -2.67 -10.00 -12.32
CA LEU A 45 -2.60 -9.47 -13.69
C LEU A 45 -3.80 -8.56 -14.02
N PHE A 46 -5.02 -8.98 -13.66
CA PHE A 46 -6.23 -8.20 -13.88
C PHE A 46 -6.26 -6.89 -13.10
N GLY A 47 -5.71 -6.87 -11.88
CA GLY A 47 -5.63 -5.67 -11.07
C GLY A 47 -4.57 -4.69 -11.57
N GLN A 48 -3.44 -5.19 -12.08
CA GLN A 48 -2.34 -4.38 -12.59
C GLN A 48 -2.67 -3.70 -13.92
N ASN A 49 -3.55 -4.30 -14.73
CA ASN A 49 -3.91 -3.77 -16.04
C ASN A 49 -5.43 -3.71 -16.20
N PRO A 50 -6.11 -2.82 -15.45
CA PRO A 50 -7.57 -2.75 -15.45
C PRO A 50 -8.14 -2.30 -16.81
N LEU A 51 -7.34 -1.56 -17.60
CA LEU A 51 -7.71 -1.06 -18.92
C LEU A 51 -7.34 -2.01 -20.07
N GLY A 52 -6.67 -3.12 -19.77
CA GLY A 52 -6.37 -4.15 -20.77
C GLY A 52 -5.34 -3.75 -21.82
N TYR A 53 -4.41 -2.84 -21.49
CA TYR A 53 -3.34 -2.43 -22.41
C TYR A 53 -2.48 -3.64 -22.85
N PRO A 54 -1.99 -3.65 -24.10
CA PRO A 54 -1.10 -4.71 -24.58
C PRO A 54 0.33 -4.50 -24.07
N ILE A 55 0.56 -4.72 -22.76
CA ILE A 55 1.81 -4.44 -22.02
C ILE A 55 3.08 -5.11 -22.57
N ALA A 56 2.95 -6.06 -23.51
CA ALA A 56 4.08 -6.67 -24.21
C ALA A 56 4.65 -5.80 -25.36
N PHE A 57 3.97 -4.70 -25.70
CA PHE A 57 4.34 -3.78 -26.77
C PHE A 57 4.48 -2.36 -26.22
N PRO A 58 5.16 -1.45 -26.96
CA PRO A 58 5.19 -0.04 -26.61
C PRO A 58 3.78 0.50 -26.40
N ILE A 59 3.51 1.01 -25.19
CA ILE A 59 2.21 1.55 -24.82
C ILE A 59 2.18 3.02 -25.25
N SER A 60 1.12 3.40 -25.96
CA SER A 60 0.77 4.80 -26.18
C SER A 60 -0.50 5.06 -25.37
N PRO A 61 -0.38 5.71 -24.19
CA PRO A 61 -1.54 6.09 -23.38
C PRO A 61 -2.47 6.98 -24.21
N GLU A 62 -3.78 6.87 -23.96
CA GLU A 62 -4.72 7.71 -24.70
C GLU A 62 -4.54 9.18 -24.33
N PRO A 63 -4.66 10.12 -25.30
CA PRO A 63 -4.44 11.55 -25.05
C PRO A 63 -5.35 12.15 -23.96
N GLU A 64 -6.50 11.53 -23.71
CA GLU A 64 -7.51 11.95 -22.73
C GLU A 64 -7.55 11.04 -21.48
N ALA A 65 -6.52 10.21 -21.27
CA ALA A 65 -6.46 9.33 -20.12
C ALA A 65 -6.50 10.14 -18.81
N THR A 66 -7.43 9.78 -17.92
CA THR A 66 -7.63 10.45 -16.63
C THR A 66 -6.77 9.89 -15.51
N SER A 67 -5.91 8.91 -15.83
CA SER A 67 -4.96 8.27 -14.92
C SER A 67 -3.84 7.62 -15.73
N PRO A 68 -2.62 7.56 -15.18
CA PRO A 68 -1.49 6.97 -15.87
C PRO A 68 -1.60 5.44 -15.98
N VAL A 69 -0.84 4.89 -16.92
CA VAL A 69 -0.63 3.44 -17.02
C VAL A 69 0.49 3.03 -16.06
N LEU A 70 0.17 2.16 -15.09
CA LEU A 70 1.16 1.67 -14.13
C LEU A 70 1.81 0.39 -14.64
N LEU A 71 3.13 0.39 -14.71
CA LEU A 71 3.95 -0.76 -15.09
C LEU A 71 4.63 -1.34 -13.87
N PHE A 72 4.44 -2.63 -13.62
CA PHE A 72 4.91 -3.28 -12.40
C PHE A 72 6.14 -4.15 -12.67
N ASP A 73 7.24 -3.82 -12.02
CA ASP A 73 8.38 -4.73 -11.82
C ASP A 73 8.16 -5.58 -10.56
N LYS A 74 8.50 -6.86 -10.66
CA LYS A 74 8.33 -7.85 -9.58
C LYS A 74 9.63 -8.59 -9.29
N THR A 75 10.76 -7.93 -9.50
CA THR A 75 12.08 -8.54 -9.25
C THR A 75 12.19 -8.94 -7.78
N GLU A 76 12.20 -10.24 -7.49
CA GLU A 76 12.31 -10.76 -6.12
C GLU A 76 13.77 -10.92 -5.65
N LYS A 77 14.65 -11.37 -6.55
CA LYS A 77 16.03 -11.78 -6.21
C LYS A 77 17.02 -11.28 -7.25
N GLY A 78 18.25 -11.08 -6.80
CA GLY A 78 19.39 -10.74 -7.63
C GLY A 78 20.17 -9.57 -7.07
N ASP A 79 21.45 -9.50 -7.41
CA ASP A 79 22.37 -8.46 -6.93
C ASP A 79 21.94 -7.05 -7.37
N GLN A 80 21.10 -6.96 -8.42
CA GLN A 80 20.53 -5.71 -8.88
C GLN A 80 19.73 -4.96 -7.81
N LEU A 81 19.09 -5.66 -6.86
CA LEU A 81 18.38 -5.02 -5.74
C LEU A 81 19.33 -4.25 -4.80
N LEU A 82 20.64 -4.55 -4.85
CA LEU A 82 21.68 -3.86 -4.08
C LEU A 82 22.23 -2.63 -4.81
N TRP A 83 21.76 -2.34 -6.02
CA TRP A 83 22.24 -1.20 -6.82
C TRP A 83 21.24 -0.06 -6.74
N GLN A 84 21.70 1.14 -6.39
CA GLN A 84 20.84 2.32 -6.37
C GLN A 84 20.21 2.60 -7.75
N SER A 85 20.94 2.35 -8.84
CA SER A 85 20.44 2.49 -10.22
C SER A 85 19.26 1.58 -10.56
N PHE A 86 19.09 0.46 -9.86
CA PHE A 86 17.89 -0.36 -10.00
C PHE A 86 16.67 0.37 -9.45
N TRP A 87 16.80 1.08 -8.34
CA TRP A 87 15.69 1.76 -7.66
C TRP A 87 15.32 3.07 -8.37
N GLU A 88 16.30 3.79 -8.91
CA GLU A 88 16.10 5.11 -9.54
C GLU A 88 15.22 5.12 -10.79
N ARG A 89 14.94 3.94 -11.36
CA ARG A 89 14.06 3.79 -12.53
C ARG A 89 12.57 3.78 -12.19
N PHE A 90 12.21 3.65 -10.91
CA PHE A 90 10.81 3.54 -10.48
C PHE A 90 10.33 4.87 -9.93
N ASP A 91 9.06 5.19 -10.15
CA ASP A 91 8.42 6.37 -9.57
C ASP A 91 7.79 6.03 -8.22
N TYR A 92 7.32 4.78 -8.07
CA TYR A 92 6.77 4.26 -6.81
C TYR A 92 7.36 2.90 -6.44
N VAL A 93 7.42 2.62 -5.14
CA VAL A 93 7.79 1.31 -4.62
C VAL A 93 6.76 0.85 -3.59
N LEU A 94 6.29 -0.39 -3.74
CA LEU A 94 5.44 -1.09 -2.78
C LEU A 94 6.31 -2.10 -2.03
N THR A 95 6.60 -1.83 -0.76
CA THR A 95 7.55 -2.63 0.03
C THR A 95 7.09 -2.86 1.47
N GLU A 96 7.32 -4.06 1.99
CA GLU A 96 7.19 -4.39 3.41
C GLU A 96 8.24 -3.67 4.25
N ASP A 97 9.48 -3.61 3.74
CA ASP A 97 10.63 -3.04 4.44
C ASP A 97 11.26 -1.90 3.63
N PRO A 98 11.06 -0.63 4.03
CA PRO A 98 11.60 0.52 3.30
C PRO A 98 13.13 0.57 3.37
N ASN A 99 13.77 -0.07 4.37
CA ASN A 99 15.23 -0.07 4.51
C ASN A 99 15.93 -0.89 3.42
N LYS A 100 15.20 -1.72 2.68
CA LYS A 100 15.72 -2.48 1.53
C LYS A 100 15.71 -1.67 0.23
N VAL A 101 15.03 -0.53 0.22
CA VAL A 101 14.90 0.34 -0.96
C VAL A 101 15.99 1.41 -0.87
N LEU A 102 16.94 1.39 -1.80
CA LEU A 102 18.07 2.31 -1.79
C LEU A 102 17.69 3.66 -2.41
N GLY A 103 18.20 4.75 -1.86
CA GLY A 103 17.96 6.12 -2.32
C GLY A 103 17.13 6.93 -1.33
N GLU A 104 16.80 8.16 -1.71
CA GLU A 104 15.91 9.03 -0.95
C GLU A 104 14.46 8.80 -1.40
N TRP A 105 13.65 8.27 -0.49
CA TRP A 105 12.27 7.90 -0.76
C TRP A 105 11.34 8.50 0.28
N GLN A 106 10.28 9.15 -0.17
CA GLN A 106 9.22 9.64 0.71
C GLN A 106 8.20 8.52 0.96
N VAL A 107 7.91 8.23 2.23
CA VAL A 107 6.80 7.34 2.60
C VAL A 107 5.49 8.11 2.45
N LEU A 108 4.69 7.78 1.44
CA LEU A 108 3.38 8.41 1.21
C LEU A 108 2.29 7.85 2.13
N GLY A 109 2.47 6.62 2.60
CA GLY A 109 1.60 5.99 3.57
C GLY A 109 1.80 4.49 3.67
N VAL A 110 1.01 3.88 4.54
CA VAL A 110 1.11 2.47 4.90
C VAL A 110 -0.22 1.77 4.76
N VAL A 111 -0.20 0.61 4.11
CA VAL A 111 -1.31 -0.33 4.03
C VAL A 111 -1.15 -1.37 5.12
N MET A 112 -2.22 -1.52 5.90
CA MET A 112 -2.28 -2.44 7.02
C MET A 112 -2.81 -3.79 6.57
N GLY A 113 -2.38 -4.85 7.22
CA GLY A 113 -2.95 -6.19 7.08
C GLY A 113 -3.50 -6.73 8.39
N TYR A 114 -4.31 -7.78 8.29
CA TYR A 114 -4.84 -8.50 9.45
C TYR A 114 -3.71 -9.10 10.30
N ASP A 115 -3.88 -9.01 11.61
CA ASP A 115 -2.92 -9.50 12.61
C ASP A 115 -3.61 -10.15 13.82
N GLY A 116 -4.74 -10.82 13.56
CA GLY A 116 -5.54 -11.49 14.58
C GLY A 116 -6.69 -10.64 15.12
N ILE A 117 -7.17 -11.00 16.31
CA ILE A 117 -8.29 -10.33 16.98
C ILE A 117 -7.75 -9.54 18.17
N GLU A 118 -8.25 -8.34 18.40
CA GLU A 118 -7.98 -7.55 19.59
C GLU A 118 -9.26 -7.27 20.39
N ILE A 119 -9.09 -7.19 21.71
CA ILE A 119 -10.13 -6.79 22.66
C ILE A 119 -9.59 -5.57 23.39
N LEU A 120 -10.18 -4.41 23.16
CA LEU A 120 -9.83 -3.17 23.84
C LEU A 120 -10.92 -2.82 24.85
N LYS A 121 -10.49 -2.50 26.07
CA LYS A 121 -11.37 -2.04 27.15
C LYS A 121 -11.44 -0.51 27.15
N PRO A 122 -12.44 0.08 27.83
CA PRO A 122 -12.47 1.51 28.09
C PRO A 122 -11.16 1.99 28.73
N GLY A 123 -10.60 3.08 28.23
CA GLY A 123 -9.34 3.66 28.71
C GLY A 123 -8.06 2.96 28.23
N SER A 124 -8.14 1.82 27.53
CA SER A 124 -6.96 1.23 26.88
C SER A 124 -6.58 2.03 25.63
N PRO A 125 -5.29 2.34 25.41
CA PRO A 125 -4.86 2.88 24.12
C PRO A 125 -5.10 1.82 23.03
N ALA A 126 -5.53 2.24 21.85
CA ALA A 126 -5.57 1.32 20.72
C ALA A 126 -4.12 0.97 20.30
N ALA A 127 -3.91 -0.22 19.75
CA ALA A 127 -2.65 -0.54 19.08
C ALA A 127 -2.39 0.52 17.99
N GLY A 128 -1.24 1.21 18.10
CA GLY A 128 -0.85 2.34 17.24
C GLY A 128 -1.03 3.74 17.83
N GLU A 129 -1.73 3.91 18.97
CA GLU A 129 -1.93 5.23 19.63
C GLU A 129 -0.85 5.55 20.70
N GLY A 130 0.14 4.66 20.88
CA GLY A 130 1.06 4.69 22.03
C GLY A 130 2.53 4.97 21.74
N ASP A 131 2.91 5.27 20.50
CA ASP A 131 4.32 5.51 20.14
C ASP A 131 4.48 6.95 19.62
N ALA A 132 4.33 7.91 20.53
CA ALA A 132 4.37 9.37 20.28
C ALA A 132 5.75 9.90 19.81
N GLY A 133 6.62 9.04 19.29
CA GLY A 133 7.98 9.36 18.83
C GLY A 133 8.30 8.91 17.40
N GLN A 134 7.43 8.17 16.73
CA GLN A 134 7.56 7.88 15.29
C GLN A 134 6.62 8.80 14.52
N GLU A 135 7.11 9.42 13.44
CA GLU A 135 6.25 10.13 12.49
C GLU A 135 5.10 9.19 12.11
N GLU A 136 3.87 9.55 12.47
CA GLU A 136 2.70 8.69 12.25
C GLU A 136 2.52 8.50 10.73
N GLU A 137 2.96 7.34 10.23
CA GLU A 137 2.76 6.96 8.84
C GLU A 137 1.27 7.04 8.51
N ARG A 138 0.94 7.77 7.45
CA ARG A 138 -0.45 7.90 7.00
C ARG A 138 -1.02 6.51 6.66
N VAL A 139 -1.96 6.03 7.46
CA VAL A 139 -2.64 4.76 7.20
C VAL A 139 -3.58 4.90 5.99
N LEU A 140 -3.46 3.97 5.05
CA LEU A 140 -4.22 3.94 3.80
C LEU A 140 -5.23 2.77 3.76
N GLY A 141 -6.11 2.80 2.76
CA GLY A 141 -6.93 1.65 2.37
C GLY A 141 -7.89 1.14 3.45
N LEU A 142 -7.98 -0.19 3.56
CA LEU A 142 -8.83 -0.88 4.52
C LEU A 142 -8.39 -0.65 5.96
N GLY A 143 -7.09 -0.46 6.22
CA GLY A 143 -6.58 -0.12 7.55
C GLY A 143 -7.23 1.13 8.11
N ALA A 144 -7.31 2.20 7.30
CA ALA A 144 -7.95 3.46 7.68
C ALA A 144 -9.46 3.28 7.96
N ARG A 145 -10.13 2.44 7.15
CA ARG A 145 -11.56 2.13 7.34
C ARG A 145 -11.81 1.37 8.64
N ILE A 146 -10.96 0.38 8.95
CA ILE A 146 -11.05 -0.37 10.21
C ILE A 146 -10.77 0.55 11.40
N ALA A 147 -9.80 1.46 11.31
CA ALA A 147 -9.55 2.46 12.35
C ALA A 147 -10.76 3.36 12.58
N ALA A 148 -11.41 3.84 11.51
CA ALA A 148 -12.63 4.64 11.60
C ALA A 148 -13.81 3.86 12.23
N ILE A 149 -14.01 2.60 11.81
CA ILE A 149 -15.04 1.72 12.39
C ILE A 149 -14.76 1.48 13.87
N ARG A 150 -13.50 1.20 14.23
CA ARG A 150 -13.07 1.04 15.63
C ARG A 150 -13.38 2.28 16.45
N GLY A 151 -13.00 3.46 15.97
CA GLY A 151 -13.29 4.74 16.63
C GLY A 151 -14.79 4.97 16.82
N PHE A 152 -15.59 4.70 15.78
CA PHE A 152 -17.04 4.77 15.84
C PHE A 152 -17.58 3.81 16.91
N ILE A 153 -17.29 2.51 16.84
CA ILE A 153 -17.80 1.53 17.80
C ILE A 153 -17.41 1.90 19.23
N ARG A 154 -16.13 2.23 19.48
CA ARG A 154 -15.66 2.62 20.81
C ARG A 154 -16.40 3.83 21.37
N LYS A 155 -16.79 4.80 20.52
CA LYS A 155 -17.60 5.96 20.95
C LYS A 155 -18.98 5.54 21.46
N TYR A 156 -19.60 4.52 20.86
CA TYR A 156 -20.95 4.06 21.23
C TYR A 156 -20.97 3.00 22.33
N THR A 157 -19.91 2.20 22.45
CA THR A 157 -19.81 1.10 23.42
C THR A 157 -19.15 1.52 24.74
N GLY A 158 -18.94 2.82 24.96
CA GLY A 158 -18.25 3.32 26.15
C GLY A 158 -16.76 2.98 26.19
N GLY A 159 -16.13 2.77 25.03
CA GLY A 159 -14.69 2.54 24.87
C GLY A 159 -14.30 1.11 24.49
N TRP A 160 -15.27 0.19 24.42
CA TRP A 160 -15.03 -1.22 24.09
C TRP A 160 -14.85 -1.47 22.59
N TRP A 161 -13.94 -2.37 22.25
CA TRP A 161 -13.77 -2.89 20.90
C TRP A 161 -13.43 -4.37 20.95
N ILE A 162 -14.10 -5.15 20.10
CA ILE A 162 -13.75 -6.54 19.81
C ILE A 162 -13.75 -6.65 18.30
N GLY A 163 -12.58 -6.80 17.70
CA GLY A 163 -12.47 -6.73 16.25
C GLY A 163 -11.09 -7.08 15.72
N PRO A 164 -10.84 -6.87 14.43
CA PRO A 164 -9.58 -7.22 13.81
C PRO A 164 -8.47 -6.32 14.34
N ARG A 165 -7.36 -6.94 14.73
CA ARG A 165 -6.08 -6.27 14.92
C ARG A 165 -5.45 -6.04 13.55
N MET A 166 -4.90 -4.85 13.35
CA MET A 166 -4.26 -4.45 12.10
C MET A 166 -2.79 -4.13 12.38
N SER A 167 -1.88 -4.58 11.52
CA SER A 167 -0.45 -4.26 11.58
C SER A 167 0.07 -3.67 10.27
N PRO A 168 1.09 -2.80 10.29
CA PRO A 168 1.76 -2.30 9.08
C PRO A 168 2.26 -3.46 8.22
N ARG A 169 1.98 -3.44 6.92
CA ARG A 169 2.43 -4.50 5.99
C ARG A 169 3.12 -4.00 4.75
N ILE A 170 2.60 -2.97 4.08
CA ILE A 170 3.16 -2.48 2.82
C ILE A 170 3.19 -0.96 2.87
N ARG A 171 4.36 -0.37 2.70
CA ARG A 171 4.55 1.06 2.52
C ARG A 171 4.55 1.39 1.04
N ILE A 172 3.98 2.56 0.73
CA ILE A 172 4.02 3.14 -0.61
C ILE A 172 5.04 4.26 -0.56
N LEU A 173 6.12 4.07 -1.30
CA LEU A 173 7.22 5.02 -1.42
C LEU A 173 7.10 5.77 -2.74
N ASN A 174 7.57 7.01 -2.77
CA ASN A 174 7.68 7.82 -3.99
C ASN A 174 9.04 8.54 -4.04
N GLN A 175 9.58 8.68 -5.25
CA GLN A 175 10.92 9.23 -5.48
C GLN A 175 10.99 10.77 -5.40
N GLY A 176 9.86 11.47 -5.28
CA GLY A 176 9.79 12.92 -5.07
C GLY A 176 10.29 13.79 -6.23
N LYS A 177 10.18 13.30 -7.48
CA LYS A 177 10.65 14.01 -8.68
C LYS A 177 9.88 15.31 -8.94
#